data_AF-A0AAW5KTL4-F1
#
_entry.id   AF-A0AAW5KTL4-F1
#
_cell.length_a   1.000
_cell.length_b   1.000
_cell.length_c   1.000
_cell.angle_alpha   90.00
_cell.angle_beta   90.00
_cell.angle_gamma   90.00
#
_symmetry.space_group_name_H-M   'P 1'
#
loop_
_entity.id
_entity.type
_entity.pdbx_description
1 polymer ?
#
loop_
_entity_poly.entity_id
_entity_poly.type
_entity_poly.pdbx_seq_one_letter_code
_entity_poly.pdbx_strand_id
1 'polypeptide(L)' 'VTVNVNEEKLSAIEMYLEQKSTTLAAELDKYIEQLYSKVVPQNVRDYIEMTSVKRSAAKRRNAQTHRDKSKSEQ' A
#
# COMPACT_ATOMS: atom_id res chain seq x y z
N VAL A 1 -4.04 -12.66 -7.51
CA VAL A 1 -5.20 -13.07 -6.68
C VAL A 1 -6.45 -12.77 -7.49
N THR A 2 -7.34 -13.74 -7.64
CA THR A 2 -8.58 -13.58 -8.42
C THR A 2 -9.75 -13.88 -7.50
N VAL A 3 -10.75 -12.99 -7.48
CA VAL A 3 -11.97 -13.15 -6.67
C VAL A 3 -13.16 -13.21 -7.63
N ASN A 4 -13.91 -14.30 -7.58
CA ASN A 4 -15.12 -14.47 -8.39
C ASN A 4 -16.34 -14.00 -7.60
N VAL A 5 -17.07 -13.04 -8.18
CA VAL A 5 -18.32 -12.52 -7.62
C VAL A 5 -19.40 -12.67 -8.69
N ASN A 6 -20.61 -13.05 -8.27
CA ASN A 6 -21.78 -13.08 -9.15
C ASN A 6 -22.16 -11.65 -9.57
N GLU A 7 -22.57 -11.45 -10.81
CA GLU A 7 -22.88 -10.15 -11.39
C GLU A 7 -23.98 -9.39 -10.63
N GLU A 8 -25.08 -10.06 -10.23
CA GLU A 8 -26.16 -9.43 -9.46
C GLU A 8 -25.67 -8.93 -8.10
N LYS A 9 -24.82 -9.73 -7.44
CA LYS A 9 -24.21 -9.35 -6.16
C LYS A 9 -23.25 -8.17 -6.33
N LEU A 10 -22.46 -8.17 -7.41
CA LEU A 10 -21.54 -7.08 -7.72
C LEU A 10 -22.30 -5.77 -7.94
N SER A 11 -23.33 -5.79 -8.78
CA SER A 11 -24.19 -4.62 -9.05
C SER A 11 -24.84 -4.09 -7.79
N ALA A 12 -25.35 -4.97 -6.91
CA ALA A 12 -25.89 -4.54 -5.63
C ALA A 12 -24.83 -3.89 -4.75
N ILE A 13 -23.63 -4.46 -4.67
CA ILE A 13 -22.53 -3.88 -3.89
C ILE A 13 -22.18 -2.48 -4.42
N GLU A 14 -21.96 -2.32 -5.72
CA GLU A 14 -21.59 -1.04 -6.33
C GLU A 14 -22.65 0.04 -6.06
N MET A 15 -23.93 -0.29 -6.24
CA MET A 15 -25.04 0.64 -5.97
C MET A 15 -25.05 1.13 -4.52
N TYR A 16 -24.82 0.25 -3.54
CA TYR A 16 -24.84 0.64 -2.13
C TYR A 16 -23.54 1.33 -1.68
N LEU A 17 -22.42 1.13 -2.39
CA LEU A 17 -21.18 1.86 -2.12
C LEU A 17 -21.26 3.30 -2.60
N GLU A 18 -21.89 3.55 -3.75
CA GLU A 18 -22.18 4.90 -4.24
C GLU A 18 -23.04 5.70 -3.25
N GLN A 19 -24.07 5.06 -2.67
CA GLN A 19 -24.89 5.67 -1.62
C GLN A 19 -24.08 6.08 -0.39
N LYS A 20 -23.01 5.33 -0.09
CA LYS A 20 -22.10 5.58 1.03
C LYS A 20 -20.93 6.49 0.67
N SER A 21 -20.88 7.01 -0.56
CA SER A 21 -19.78 7.82 -1.08
C SER A 21 -18.41 7.14 -0.96
N THR A 22 -18.37 5.82 -1.15
CA THR A 22 -17.14 5.02 -1.15
C THR A 22 -17.05 4.21 -2.45
N THR A 23 -15.92 3.55 -2.68
CA THR A 23 -15.69 2.72 -3.86
C THR A 23 -15.40 1.27 -3.47
N LEU A 24 -15.66 0.33 -4.39
CA LEU A 24 -15.38 -1.08 -4.15
C LEU A 24 -13.89 -1.31 -3.86
N ALA A 25 -13.00 -0.62 -4.58
CA ALA A 25 -11.56 -0.69 -4.35
C ALA A 25 -11.19 -0.24 -2.93
N ALA A 26 -11.72 0.90 -2.46
CA ALA A 26 -11.40 1.41 -1.12
C ALA A 26 -11.84 0.45 0.00
N GLU A 27 -13.02 -0.15 -0.12
CA GLU A 27 -13.46 -1.16 0.85
C GLU A 27 -12.59 -2.43 0.78
N LEU A 28 -12.24 -2.90 -0.42
CA LEU A 28 -11.36 -4.06 -0.58
C LEU A 28 -9.97 -3.82 0.00
N ASP A 29 -9.38 -2.64 -0.21
CA ASP A 29 -8.09 -2.27 0.38
C ASP A 29 -8.14 -2.35 1.91
N LYS A 30 -9.19 -1.80 2.51
CA LYS A 30 -9.43 -1.90 3.96
C LYS A 30 -9.57 -3.33 4.45
N TYR A 31 -10.29 -4.19 3.73
CA TYR A 31 -10.41 -5.61 4.10
C TYR A 31 -9.08 -6.34 3.97
N ILE A 32 -8.26 -6.02 2.97
CA ILE A 32 -6.92 -6.59 2.82
C ILE A 32 -6.01 -6.17 3.97
N GLU A 33 -6.02 -4.90 4.37
CA GLU A 33 -5.24 -4.42 5.52
C GLU A 33 -5.66 -5.13 6.82
N GLN A 34 -6.96 -5.32 7.02
CA GLN A 34 -7.48 -6.08 8.16
C GLN A 34 -7.06 -7.55 8.11
N LEU A 35 -7.12 -8.17 6.93
CA LEU A 35 -6.71 -9.56 6.74
C LEU A 35 -5.22 -9.73 7.01
N TYR A 36 -4.37 -8.85 6.46
CA TYR A 36 -2.95 -8.79 6.76
C TYR A 36 -2.74 -8.66 8.26
N SER A 37 -3.50 -7.79 8.91
CA SER A 37 -3.37 -7.55 10.34
C SER A 37 -3.80 -8.71 11.24
N LYS A 38 -4.74 -9.53 10.78
CA LYS A 38 -5.23 -10.70 11.52
C LYS A 38 -4.40 -11.95 11.27
N VAL A 39 -3.90 -12.13 10.05
CA VAL A 39 -3.20 -13.35 9.61
C VAL A 39 -1.71 -13.25 9.85
N VAL A 40 -1.13 -12.06 9.71
CA VAL A 40 0.32 -11.86 9.87
C VAL A 40 0.64 -11.48 11.32
N PRO A 41 1.46 -12.29 12.03
CA PRO A 41 1.87 -11.99 13.39
C PRO A 41 2.61 -10.64 13.51
N GLN A 42 2.50 -10.01 14.68
CA GLN A 42 3.07 -8.68 14.93
C GLN A 42 4.56 -8.59 14.56
N ASN A 43 5.38 -9.55 15.00
CA ASN A 43 6.82 -9.57 14.74
C ASN A 43 7.16 -9.58 13.24
N VAL A 44 6.32 -10.22 12.40
CA VAL A 44 6.51 -10.23 10.95
C VAL A 44 6.10 -8.89 10.34
N ARG A 45 5.01 -8.27 10.82
CA ARG A 45 4.61 -6.94 10.37
C ARG A 45 5.67 -5.88 10.70
N ASP A 46 6.18 -5.89 11.92
CA ASP A 46 7.23 -4.97 12.37
C ASP A 46 8.50 -5.11 11.50
N TYR A 47 8.86 -6.35 11.14
CA TYR A 47 9.98 -6.61 10.24
C TYR A 47 9.76 -6.01 8.84
N ILE A 48 8.55 -6.13 8.28
CA ILE A 48 8.20 -5.58 6.97
C ILE A 48 8.25 -4.04 6.99
N GLU A 49 7.73 -3.41 8.04
CA GLU A 49 7.78 -1.95 8.23
C GLU A 49 9.23 -1.45 8.35
N MET A 50 10.03 -2.10 9.19
CA MET A 50 11.44 -1.76 9.39
C MET A 50 12.27 -1.93 8.10
N THR A 51 11.98 -2.96 7.29
CA THR A 51 12.65 -3.18 6.00
C THR A 51 12.25 -2.10 4.98
N SER A 52 11.00 -1.65 5.01
CA SER A 52 10.48 -0.57 4.16
C SER A 52 11.13 0.78 4.51
N VAL A 53 11.28 1.08 5.80
CA VAL A 53 12.00 2.27 6.30
C VAL A 53 13.50 2.23 5.96
N LYS A 54 14.14 1.06 6.05
CA LYS A 54 15.54 0.90 5.64
C LYS A 54 15.75 1.13 4.13
N ARG A 55 14.82 0.68 3.28
CA ARG A 55 14.87 0.95 1.82
C ARG A 55 14.71 2.42 1.49
N SER A 56 13.81 3.14 2.19
CA SER A 56 13.62 4.58 1.98
C SER A 56 14.82 5.40 2.48
N ALA A 57 15.46 4.99 3.59
CA ALA A 57 16.70 5.60 4.07
C ALA A 57 17.89 5.38 3.11
N ALA A 58 18.03 4.19 2.53
CA ALA A 58 19.06 3.90 1.53
C ALA A 58 18.89 4.75 0.25
N LYS A 59 17.64 4.96 -0.20
CA LYS A 59 17.35 5.82 -1.35
C LYS A 59 17.70 7.29 -1.09
N ARG A 60 17.53 7.79 0.14
CA ARG A 60 17.90 9.18 0.51
C ARG A 60 19.42 9.40 0.53
N ARG A 61 20.20 8.44 1.02
CA ARG A 61 21.67 8.54 1.00
C ARG A 61 22.24 8.61 -0.42
N ASN A 62 21.66 7.87 -1.37
CA ASN A 62 22.14 7.86 -2.76
C ASN A 62 21.76 9.13 -3.55
N ALA A 63 20.74 9.88 -3.09
CA ALA A 63 20.36 11.16 -3.69
C ALA A 63 21.23 12.34 -3.19
N GLN A 64 21.77 12.25 -1.97
CA GLN A 64 22.67 13.28 -1.42
C GLN A 64 24.09 13.20 -2.00
N THR A 65 24.58 12.01 -2.34
CA THR A 65 25.91 11.83 -2.97
C THR A 65 25.98 12.36 -4.40
N HIS A 66 24.86 12.47 -5.12
CA HIS A 66 24.82 13.04 -6.47
C HIS A 66 24.77 14.57 -6.51
N ARG A 67 24.44 15.26 -5.42
CA ARG A 67 24.32 16.73 -5.40
C ARG A 67 25.64 17.45 -5.10
N ASP A 68 26.59 16.76 -4.47
CA ASP A 68 27.88 17.35 -4.08
C ASP A 68 28.91 17.37 -5.24
N LYS A 69 28.73 16.53 -6.26
CA LYS A 69 29.66 16.43 -7.39
C LYS A 69 29.45 17.44 -8.52
N SER A 70 28.39 18.26 -8.45
CA SER A 70 28.03 19.20 -9.53
C SER A 70 28.47 20.65 -9.27
N LYS A 71 29.26 20.92 -8.23
CA LYS A 71 29.72 22.28 -7.85
C LYS A 71 31.24 22.48 -7.97
N SER A 72 31.99 21.57 -8.61
CA SER A 72 33.46 21.72 -8.79
C SER A 72 33.90 21.93 -10.24
N GLU A 73 32.98 22.12 -11.18
CA GLU A 73 33.32 22.50 -12.56
C GLU A 73 32.61 23.81 -12.93
N GLN A 74 33.13 24.92 -12.40
CA GLN A 74 33.02 26.26 -13.02
C GLN A 74 34.30 27.04 -12.71
#